data_AF-A0A2Z4MAH1-F1
#
_entry.id   AF-A0A2Z4MAH1-F1
#
_cell.length_a   1.000
_cell.length_b   1.000
_cell.length_c   1.000
_cell.angle_alpha   90.00
_cell.angle_beta   90.00
_cell.angle_gamma   90.00
#
_symmetry.space_group_name_H-M   'P 1'
#
loop_
_entity.id
_entity.type
_entity.pdbx_description
1 polymer ?
#
loop_
_entity_poly.entity_id
_entity_poly.type
_entity_poly.pdbx_seq_one_letter_code
_entity_poly.pdbx_strand_id
1 'polypeptide(L)'
;MVFSLIMILFCFYVFFYSSLHVMMVLLILESFVLLAAFNFSMGTSWFSFVMLILVSVCLGSFGISSVVSNSYSKSFVYFSYF
;
A
#
# COMPACT_ATOMS: atom_id res chain seq x y z
N MET A 1 1.44 17.52 -12.30
CA MET A 1 1.62 16.64 -13.47
C MET A 1 3.07 16.14 -13.56
N VAL A 2 4.06 16.95 -13.91
CA VAL A 2 5.46 16.46 -14.02
C VAL A 2 6.04 16.03 -12.68
N PHE A 3 5.87 16.84 -11.63
CA PHE A 3 6.34 16.49 -10.27
C PHE A 3 5.70 15.20 -9.74
N SER A 4 4.40 15.01 -9.98
CA SER A 4 3.69 13.83 -9.52
C SER A 4 4.07 12.55 -10.30
N LEU A 5 4.40 12.67 -11.58
CA LEU A 5 4.98 11.56 -12.35
C LEU A 5 6.35 11.14 -11.82
N ILE A 6 7.20 12.10 -11.43
CA ILE A 6 8.51 11.81 -10.83
C ILE A 6 8.35 11.05 -9.51
N MET A 7 7.41 11.47 -8.67
CA MET A 7 7.12 10.78 -7.40
C MET A 7 6.56 9.36 -7.60
N ILE A 8 5.75 9.14 -8.65
CA ILE A 8 5.27 7.82 -9.05
C ILE A 8 6.43 6.91 -9.46
N LEU A 9 7.35 7.41 -10.30
CA LEU A 9 8.54 6.66 -10.73
C LEU A 9 9.46 6.32 -9.56
N PHE A 10 9.63 7.25 -8.62
CA PHE A 10 10.39 7.01 -7.40
C PHE A 10 9.75 5.91 -6.54
N CYS A 11 8.43 5.94 -6.34
CA CYS A 11 7.72 4.88 -5.61
C CYS A 11 7.88 3.51 -6.29
N PHE A 12 7.78 3.44 -7.62
CA PHE A 12 8.03 2.19 -8.37
C PHE A 12 9.46 1.68 -8.20
N TYR A 13 10.44 2.58 -8.20
CA TYR A 13 11.84 2.22 -7.96
C TYR A 13 12.02 1.61 -6.57
N VAL A 14 11.51 2.26 -5.51
CA VAL A 14 11.59 1.73 -4.14
C VAL A 14 10.80 0.43 -3.98
N PHE A 15 9.66 0.27 -4.67
CA PHE A 15 8.89 -0.97 -4.68
C PHE A 15 9.71 -2.15 -5.21
N PHE A 16 10.46 -1.95 -6.30
CA PHE A 16 11.26 -3.01 -6.91
C PHE A 16 12.36 -3.52 -5.96
N TYR A 17 13.03 -2.59 -5.26
CA TYR A 17 14.12 -2.91 -4.34
C TYR A 17 13.65 -3.41 -2.96
N SER A 18 12.47 -2.99 -2.49
CA SER A 18 11.94 -3.35 -1.16
C SER A 18 11.02 -4.57 -1.15
N SER A 19 10.88 -5.26 -2.28
CA SER A 19 9.98 -6.42 -2.47
C SER A 19 10.16 -7.56 -1.45
N LEU A 20 11.29 -7.61 -0.74
CA LEU A 20 11.56 -8.57 0.34
C LEU A 20 10.87 -8.23 1.67
N HIS A 21 10.48 -6.97 1.88
CA HIS A 21 9.85 -6.49 3.11
C HIS A 21 8.39 -6.13 2.86
N VAL A 22 7.48 -7.04 3.20
CA VAL A 22 6.03 -6.88 2.97
C VAL A 22 5.47 -5.58 3.58
N MET A 23 6.00 -5.14 4.72
CA MET A 23 5.61 -3.85 5.33
C MET A 23 6.03 -2.63 4.50
N MET A 24 7.23 -2.65 3.91
CA MET A 24 7.69 -1.57 3.03
C MET A 24 6.85 -1.52 1.75
N VAL A 25 6.50 -2.68 1.21
CA VAL A 25 5.62 -2.79 0.04
C VAL A 25 4.24 -2.17 0.32
N LEU A 26 3.64 -2.44 1.49
CA LEU A 26 2.35 -1.88 1.87
C LEU A 26 2.39 -0.36 2.05
N LEU A 27 3.45 0.18 2.68
CA LEU A 27 3.65 1.63 2.83
C LEU A 27 3.81 2.34 1.49
N ILE A 28 4.55 1.73 0.56
CA ILE A 28 4.73 2.28 -0.79
C ILE A 28 3.41 2.27 -1.55
N LEU A 29 2.61 1.21 -1.40
CA LEU A 29 1.28 1.13 -2.00
C LEU A 29 0.36 2.26 -1.50
N GLU A 30 0.33 2.52 -0.19
CA GLU A 30 -0.44 3.64 0.37
C GLU A 30 0.04 4.99 -0.17
N SER A 31 1.36 5.20 -0.22
CA SER A 31 1.93 6.44 -0.77
C SER A 31 1.54 6.65 -2.24
N PHE A 32 1.40 5.57 -3.01
CA PHE A 32 0.98 5.60 -4.41
C PHE A 32 -0.48 6.05 -4.57
N VAL A 33 -1.37 5.52 -3.73
CA VAL A 33 -2.80 5.87 -3.77
C VAL A 33 -3.02 7.31 -3.30
N LEU A 34 -2.28 7.78 -2.29
CA LEU A 34 -2.30 9.18 -1.86
C LEU A 34 -1.86 10.13 -2.97
N LEU A 35 -0.80 9.77 -3.69
CA LEU A 35 -0.29 10.59 -4.79
C LEU A 35 -1.26 10.62 -5.99
N ALA A 36 -1.92 9.49 -6.27
CA ALA A 36 -3.00 9.41 -7.25
C ALA A 36 -4.19 10.29 -6.82
N ALA A 37 -4.60 10.23 -5.56
CA ALA A 37 -5.68 11.05 -5.02
C ALA A 37 -5.37 12.56 -5.14
N PHE A 38 -4.12 12.97 -4.86
CA PHE A 38 -3.68 14.36 -5.02
C PHE A 38 -3.67 14.83 -6.48
N ASN A 39 -3.38 13.95 -7.44
CA ASN A 39 -3.52 14.28 -8.86
C ASN A 39 -5.00 14.42 -9.26
N PHE A 40 -5.88 13.57 -8.72
CA PHE A 40 -7.31 13.60 -9.01
C PHE A 40 -8.04 14.80 -8.41
N SER A 41 -7.58 15.33 -7.27
CA SER A 41 -8.19 16.51 -6.63
C SER A 41 -8.13 17.78 -7.48
N MET A 42 -7.25 17.84 -8.48
CA MET A 42 -7.12 18.98 -9.38
C MET A 42 -8.18 19.02 -10.50
N GLY A 43 -8.94 17.94 -10.71
CA GLY A 43 -9.88 17.86 -11.85
C GLY A 43 -11.17 17.08 -11.63
N THR A 44 -11.37 16.45 -10.47
CA THR A 44 -12.57 15.63 -10.19
C THR A 44 -13.33 16.12 -8.97
N SER A 45 -14.55 15.59 -8.80
CA SER A 45 -15.40 15.94 -7.66
C SER A 45 -14.75 15.52 -6.34
N TRP A 46 -14.99 16.29 -5.28
CA TRP A 46 -14.50 15.96 -3.94
C TRP A 46 -14.95 14.57 -3.46
N PHE A 47 -16.08 14.07 -3.99
CA PHE A 47 -16.58 12.75 -3.69
C PHE A 47 -15.65 11.63 -4.17
N SER A 48 -15.09 11.70 -5.38
CA SER A 48 -14.16 10.66 -5.87
C SER A 48 -12.86 10.63 -5.09
N PHE A 49 -12.41 11.79 -4.59
CA PHE A 49 -11.24 11.87 -3.71
C PHE A 49 -11.47 11.14 -2.38
N VAL A 50 -12.61 11.39 -1.72
CA VAL A 50 -12.97 10.71 -0.47
C VAL A 50 -13.10 9.20 -0.67
N MET A 51 -13.71 8.76 -1.78
CA MET A 51 -13.84 7.33 -2.10
C MET A 51 -12.47 6.66 -2.29
N LEU A 52 -11.51 7.32 -2.96
CA LEU A 52 -10.16 6.79 -3.14
C LEU A 52 -9.42 6.63 -1.81
N ILE A 53 -9.57 7.57 -0.88
CA ILE A 53 -8.98 7.48 0.46
C ILE A 53 -9.61 6.33 1.24
N LEU A 54 -10.94 6.15 1.18
CA LEU A 54 -11.60 5.03 1.87
C LEU A 54 -11.10 3.68 1.35
N VAL A 55 -10.97 3.53 0.02
CA VAL A 55 -10.41 2.32 -0.58
C VAL A 55 -8.96 2.11 -0.16
N SER A 56 -8.14 3.16 -0.07
CA SER A 56 -6.74 3.03 0.35
C SER A 56 -6.61 2.51 1.78
N VAL A 57 -7.43 3.05 2.70
CA VAL A 57 -7.47 2.60 4.11
C VAL A 57 -7.90 1.13 4.20
N CYS A 58 -8.91 0.73 3.42
CA CYS A 58 -9.33 -0.67 3.36
C CYS A 58 -8.21 -1.60 2.88
N LEU A 59 -7.50 -1.22 1.80
CA LEU A 59 -6.37 -1.99 1.29
C LEU A 59 -5.22 -2.10 2.30
N GLY A 60 -4.90 -1.01 3.01
CA GLY A 60 -3.89 -1.01 4.08
C GLY A 60 -4.25 -1.97 5.21
N SER A 61 -5.50 -1.89 5.70
CA SER A 61 -6.00 -2.78 6.77
C SER A 61 -5.99 -4.26 6.36
N PHE A 62 -6.41 -4.55 5.12
CA PHE A 62 -6.36 -5.90 4.57
C PHE A 62 -4.92 -6.42 4.45
N GLY A 63 -4.01 -5.59 3.94
CA GLY A 63 -2.60 -5.92 3.84
C GLY A 63 -1.98 -6.28 5.19
N ILE A 64 -2.19 -5.45 6.21
CA ILE A 64 -1.69 -5.71 7.58
C ILE A 64 -2.30 -7.00 8.15
N SER A 65 -3.61 -7.20 7.99
CA SER A 65 -4.29 -8.41 8.48
C SER A 65 -3.72 -9.68 7.83
N SER A 66 -3.36 -9.63 6.54
CA SER A 66 -2.76 -10.74 5.83
C SER A 66 -1.34 -11.05 6.34
N VAL A 67 -0.54 -10.01 6.64
CA VAL A 67 0.79 -10.16 7.23
C VAL A 67 0.72 -10.82 8.60
N VAL A 68 -0.22 -10.36 9.44
CA VAL A 68 -0.44 -10.93 10.78
C VAL A 68 -0.91 -12.38 10.69
N SER A 69 -1.83 -12.71 9.78
CA SER A 69 -2.27 -14.10 9.59
C SER A 69 -1.13 -15.03 9.16
N ASN A 70 -0.20 -14.55 8.33
CA ASN A 70 0.95 -15.32 7.83
C ASN A 70 2.05 -15.51 8.90
N SER A 71 2.23 -14.56 9.82
CA SER A 71 3.14 -14.76 10.94
C SER A 71 2.57 -15.78 11.94
N TYR A 72 1.27 -15.73 12.23
CA TYR A 72 0.63 -16.70 13.11
C TYR A 72 0.59 -18.12 12.51
N SER A 73 0.28 -18.27 11.22
CA SER A 73 0.27 -19.60 10.57
C SER A 73 1.64 -20.28 10.63
N LYS A 74 2.73 -19.53 10.42
CA LYS A 74 4.09 -20.05 10.59
C LYS A 74 4.37 -20.47 12.03
N SER A 75 3.98 -19.66 13.01
CA SER A 75 4.17 -20.00 14.43
C SER A 75 3.43 -21.28 14.83
N PHE A 76 2.23 -21.52 14.28
CA PHE A 76 1.48 -22.77 14.51
C PHE A 76 2.17 -23.98 13.86
N VAL A 77 2.69 -23.83 12.65
CA VAL A 77 3.45 -24.89 11.98
C VAL A 77 4.69 -25.27 12.79
N TYR A 78 5.45 -24.32 13.32
CA TYR A 78 6.61 -24.61 14.19
C TYR A 78 6.22 -25.34 15.48
N PHE A 79 5.06 -25.05 16.06
CA PHE A 79 4.56 -25.78 17.23
C PHE A 79 4.21 -27.24 16.91
N SER A 80 3.67 -27.51 15.71
CA SER A 80 3.31 -28.88 15.30
C SER A 80 4.49 -29.78 14.93
N TYR A 81 5.69 -29.21 14.74
CA TYR A 81 6.93 -29.96 14.46
C TYR A 81 7.73 -30.32 15.73
N PHE A 82 7.28 -29.89 16.91
CA PHE A 82 7.85 -30.25 18.22
C PHE A 82 7.03 -31.35 18.88
#